data_AF-A0A9E1MFU6-F1
#
_entry.id   AF-A0A9E1MFU6-F1
#
_cell.length_a   1.000
_cell.length_b   1.000
_cell.length_c   1.000
_cell.angle_alpha   90.00
_cell.angle_beta   90.00
_cell.angle_gamma   90.00
#
_symmetry.space_group_name_H-M   'P 1'
#
loop_
_entity.id
_entity.type
_entity.pdbx_description
1 polymer ?
#
loop_
_entity_poly.entity_id
_entity_poly.type
_entity_poly.pdbx_seq_one_letter_code
_entity_poly.pdbx_strand_id
1 'polypeptide(L)'
;ENIEGVYNDDKLGLCKFKIKNWIRAHIPKNIIWKKYSYFYDFNKLINTSSIHIDSNHVPVDLYKKYDYFLTGSDQVWNPNFNRISDIDFLTFCKNKQKIAFSASFGVSKLEDNQKEYFYKNINSIPNISVREDSGKCIIKELGIKNNVEVLADPTMLISPEKWKSISRTRNRRME
;
A
#
# COMPACT_ATOMS: atom_id res chain seq x y z
N GLU A 1 13.44 -3.60 12.23
CA GLU A 1 13.34 -2.51 13.22
C GLU A 1 14.15 -1.34 12.69
N ASN A 2 13.51 -0.20 12.44
CA ASN A 2 14.08 1.14 12.29
C ASN A 2 12.89 2.10 12.16
N ILE A 3 12.31 2.45 13.30
CA ILE A 3 11.16 3.36 13.44
C ILE A 3 11.66 4.82 13.63
N GLU A 4 12.97 5.04 13.52
CA GLU A 4 13.62 6.32 13.86
C GLU A 4 13.29 7.46 12.87
N GLY A 5 12.87 7.16 11.64
CA GLY A 5 12.62 8.19 10.62
C GLY A 5 11.32 9.01 10.76
N VAL A 6 10.38 8.61 11.63
CA VAL A 6 9.05 9.28 11.73
C VAL A 6 8.90 10.14 13.00
N TYR A 7 9.89 10.08 13.91
CA TYR A 7 9.82 10.71 15.24
C TYR A 7 11.02 11.62 15.55
N ASN A 8 11.59 12.29 14.55
CA ASN A 8 12.64 13.26 14.84
C ASN A 8 12.04 14.55 15.42
N ASP A 9 12.49 14.83 16.66
CA ASP A 9 12.53 16.12 17.38
C ASP A 9 11.26 16.69 18.03
N ASP A 10 10.40 15.84 18.60
CA ASP A 10 9.45 16.36 19.58
C ASP A 10 9.38 15.48 20.84
N LYS A 11 9.73 16.04 22.01
CA LYS A 11 9.63 15.35 23.32
C LYS A 11 8.23 14.75 23.51
N LEU A 12 7.23 15.41 22.94
CA LEU A 12 5.85 14.96 22.91
C LEU A 12 5.65 13.65 22.13
N GLY A 13 6.33 13.47 21.00
CA GLY A 13 6.29 12.26 20.18
C GLY A 13 6.86 11.05 20.92
N LEU A 14 8.01 11.23 21.59
CA LEU A 14 8.63 10.18 22.40
C LEU A 14 7.75 9.79 23.60
N CYS A 15 7.12 10.77 24.24
CA CYS A 15 6.20 10.53 25.35
C CYS A 15 4.95 9.74 24.90
N LYS A 16 4.33 10.15 23.77
CA LYS A 16 3.21 9.42 23.16
C LYS A 16 3.59 7.99 22.79
N PHE A 17 4.80 7.77 22.25
CA PHE A 17 5.30 6.43 21.93
C PHE A 17 5.42 5.54 23.19
N LYS A 18 6.03 6.07 24.25
CA LYS A 18 6.16 5.36 25.55
C LYS A 18 4.80 5.01 26.14
N ILE A 19 3.87 5.96 26.17
CA ILE A 19 2.50 5.75 26.66
C ILE A 19 1.78 4.69 25.82
N LYS A 20 1.87 4.76 24.50
CA LYS A 20 1.26 3.79 23.59
C LYS A 20 1.79 2.37 23.82
N ASN A 21 3.10 2.23 24.01
CA ASN A 21 3.71 0.92 24.29
C ASN A 21 3.35 0.40 25.67
N TRP A 22 3.30 1.27 26.67
CA TRP A 22 2.82 0.91 28.00
C TRP A 22 1.37 0.42 27.94
N ILE A 23 0.46 1.14 27.27
CA ILE A 23 -0.92 0.70 27.07
C ILE A 23 -0.94 -0.67 26.39
N ARG A 24 -0.22 -0.85 25.28
CA ARG A 24 -0.17 -2.13 24.55
C ARG A 24 0.32 -3.30 25.40
N ALA A 25 1.31 -3.06 26.28
CA ALA A 25 1.82 -4.09 27.19
C ALA A 25 0.77 -4.53 28.23
N HIS A 26 -0.17 -3.65 28.56
CA HIS A 26 -1.25 -3.92 29.52
C HIS A 26 -2.58 -4.31 28.85
N ILE A 27 -2.68 -4.28 27.51
CA ILE A 27 -3.85 -4.83 26.82
C ILE A 27 -3.86 -6.35 27.04
N PRO A 28 -4.95 -6.91 27.58
CA PRO A 28 -5.09 -8.35 27.76
C PRO A 28 -4.83 -9.12 26.46
N LYS A 29 -3.95 -10.12 26.52
CA LYS A 29 -3.54 -10.91 25.33
C LYS A 29 -4.74 -11.48 24.58
N ASN A 30 -5.81 -11.88 25.27
CA ASN A 30 -7.03 -12.39 24.64
C ASN A 30 -7.72 -11.36 23.72
N ILE A 31 -7.66 -10.06 24.03
CA ILE A 31 -8.20 -9.01 23.14
C ILE A 31 -7.36 -8.91 21.87
N ILE A 32 -6.03 -8.96 22.02
CA ILE A 32 -5.08 -8.94 20.90
C ILE A 32 -5.31 -10.16 20.01
N TRP A 33 -5.37 -11.36 20.59
CA TRP A 33 -5.67 -12.60 19.88
C TRP A 33 -7.01 -12.56 19.15
N LYS A 34 -8.05 -12.03 19.80
CA LYS A 34 -9.38 -11.88 19.19
C LYS A 34 -9.35 -10.94 17.98
N LYS A 35 -8.55 -9.87 18.02
CA LYS A 35 -8.32 -9.00 16.85
C LYS A 35 -7.63 -9.76 15.72
N TYR A 36 -6.57 -10.52 16.04
CA TYR A 36 -5.85 -11.31 15.04
C TYR A 36 -6.73 -12.40 14.42
N SER A 37 -7.57 -13.06 15.22
CA SER A 37 -8.47 -14.09 14.71
C SER A 37 -9.48 -13.50 13.72
N TYR A 38 -10.07 -12.33 14.02
CA TYR A 38 -10.96 -11.67 13.06
C TYR A 38 -10.27 -11.27 11.76
N PHE A 39 -9.03 -10.79 11.83
CA PHE A 39 -8.25 -10.47 10.63
C PHE A 39 -7.92 -11.73 9.83
N TYR A 40 -7.51 -12.80 10.50
CA TYR A 40 -7.23 -14.09 9.89
C TYR A 40 -8.47 -14.69 9.21
N ASP A 41 -9.62 -14.67 9.89
CA ASP A 41 -10.89 -15.16 9.34
C ASP A 41 -11.36 -14.32 8.15
N PHE A 42 -11.15 -13.00 8.18
CA PHE A 42 -11.41 -12.15 7.02
C PHE A 42 -10.52 -12.51 5.83
N ASN A 43 -9.21 -12.71 6.05
CA ASN A 43 -8.28 -13.04 4.97
C ASN A 43 -8.57 -14.39 4.31
N LYS A 44 -9.20 -15.35 5.02
CA LYS A 44 -9.67 -16.62 4.43
C LYS A 44 -10.72 -16.42 3.33
N LEU A 45 -11.39 -15.26 3.30
CA LEU A 45 -12.39 -14.93 2.27
C LEU A 45 -11.72 -14.46 0.96
N ILE A 46 -10.43 -14.15 1.00
CA ILE A 46 -9.67 -13.66 -0.16
C ILE A 46 -9.08 -14.87 -0.88
N ASN A 47 -9.40 -15.02 -2.17
CA ASN A 47 -8.82 -16.07 -3.00
C ASN A 47 -7.38 -15.70 -3.38
N THR A 48 -6.42 -16.02 -2.51
CA THR A 48 -5.00 -15.78 -2.74
C THR A 48 -4.37 -16.93 -3.50
N SER A 49 -3.43 -16.63 -4.39
CA SER A 49 -2.59 -17.65 -5.03
C SER A 49 -1.73 -18.37 -3.99
N SER A 50 -1.42 -19.65 -4.23
CA SER A 50 -0.39 -20.37 -3.47
C SER A 50 1.02 -19.89 -3.82
N ILE A 51 1.19 -19.14 -4.90
CA ILE A 51 2.46 -18.54 -5.29
C ILE A 51 2.73 -17.34 -4.40
N HIS A 52 3.88 -17.36 -3.74
CA HIS A 52 4.36 -16.28 -2.90
C HIS A 52 5.50 -15.55 -3.62
N ILE A 53 5.50 -14.22 -3.51
CA ILE A 53 6.57 -13.36 -4.03
C ILE A 53 6.97 -12.36 -2.95
N ASP A 54 8.24 -12.02 -2.93
CA ASP A 54 8.79 -10.96 -2.09
C ASP A 54 9.98 -10.29 -2.81
N SER A 55 10.62 -9.34 -2.14
CA SER A 55 11.76 -8.60 -2.70
C SER A 55 12.98 -9.47 -3.02
N ASN A 56 13.08 -10.66 -2.42
CA ASN A 56 14.19 -11.59 -2.57
C ASN A 56 13.85 -12.77 -3.49
N HIS A 57 12.56 -13.07 -3.68
CA HIS A 57 12.11 -14.21 -4.47
C HIS A 57 10.91 -13.88 -5.35
N VAL A 58 11.11 -14.02 -6.66
CA VAL A 58 10.03 -14.10 -7.65
C VAL A 58 10.28 -15.33 -8.54
N PRO A 59 9.29 -16.23 -8.73
CA PRO A 59 9.45 -17.38 -9.61
C PRO A 59 9.81 -16.98 -11.05
N VAL A 60 10.82 -17.62 -11.63
CA VAL A 60 11.44 -17.27 -12.93
C VAL A 60 10.45 -17.13 -14.09
N ASP A 61 9.36 -17.91 -14.08
CA ASP A 61 8.37 -17.94 -15.15
C ASP A 61 6.99 -17.40 -14.72
N LEU A 62 6.92 -16.66 -13.61
CA LEU A 62 5.65 -16.13 -13.11
C LEU A 62 4.92 -15.30 -14.17
N TYR A 63 5.65 -14.49 -14.94
CA TYR A 63 5.08 -13.63 -15.98
C TYR A 63 4.39 -14.39 -17.12
N LYS A 64 4.65 -15.70 -17.27
CA LYS A 64 3.98 -16.56 -18.26
C LYS A 64 2.63 -17.09 -17.77
N LYS A 65 2.38 -17.06 -16.46
CA LYS A 65 1.16 -17.63 -15.84
C LYS A 65 -0.03 -16.68 -15.82
N TYR A 66 0.21 -15.37 -15.97
CA TYR A 66 -0.81 -14.35 -15.87
C TYR A 66 -0.69 -13.37 -17.03
N ASP A 67 -1.82 -12.87 -17.53
CA ASP A 67 -1.84 -11.88 -18.60
C ASP A 67 -1.38 -10.51 -18.12
N TYR A 68 -1.81 -10.12 -16.91
CA TYR A 68 -1.54 -8.82 -16.30
C TYR A 68 -1.16 -8.94 -14.83
N PHE A 69 -0.40 -7.97 -14.36
CA PHE A 69 -0.04 -7.77 -12.96
C PHE A 69 -0.41 -6.34 -12.56
N LEU A 70 -0.99 -6.21 -11.37
CA LEU A 70 -1.49 -4.95 -10.84
C LEU A 70 -0.73 -4.59 -9.56
N THR A 71 -0.44 -3.30 -9.41
CA THR A 71 0.07 -2.70 -8.16
C THR A 71 -0.82 -1.53 -7.74
N GLY A 72 -0.87 -1.24 -6.44
CA GLY A 72 -1.80 -0.29 -5.84
C GLY A 72 -2.96 -0.97 -5.10
N SER A 73 -3.96 -0.23 -4.61
CA SER A 73 -4.10 1.23 -4.59
C SER A 73 -3.44 1.91 -3.38
N ASP A 74 -2.79 1.14 -2.52
CA ASP A 74 -2.21 1.65 -1.29
C ASP A 74 -0.99 2.55 -1.57
N GLN A 75 -0.35 3.04 -0.51
CA GLN A 75 0.92 3.75 -0.50
C GLN A 75 2.11 2.84 -0.86
N VAL A 76 2.02 2.16 -2.00
CA VAL A 76 3.05 1.24 -2.54
C VAL A 76 4.29 1.98 -3.03
N TRP A 77 4.15 3.27 -3.34
CA TRP A 77 5.21 4.14 -3.87
C TRP A 77 5.61 5.23 -2.87
N ASN A 78 5.34 5.05 -1.57
CA ASN A 78 5.70 6.04 -0.56
C ASN A 78 7.18 5.99 -0.16
N PRO A 79 8.00 6.98 -0.55
CA PRO A 79 9.45 6.94 -0.35
C PRO A 79 9.87 6.97 1.12
N ASN A 80 8.95 7.37 2.02
CA ASN A 80 9.20 7.37 3.46
C ASN A 80 9.03 5.98 4.07
N PHE A 81 8.55 5.00 3.31
CA PHE A 81 8.50 3.62 3.77
C PHE A 81 9.80 2.90 3.38
N ASN A 82 10.52 2.40 4.39
CA ASN A 82 11.66 1.49 4.24
C ASN A 82 11.26 0.08 3.75
N ARG A 83 10.24 -0.02 2.88
CA ARG A 83 9.73 -1.27 2.31
C ARG A 83 9.50 -1.21 0.80
N ILE A 84 9.68 -0.04 0.16
CA ILE A 84 9.59 0.04 -1.29
C ILE A 84 10.62 -0.90 -1.89
N SER A 85 10.17 -1.66 -2.87
CA SER A 85 11.00 -2.62 -3.60
C SER A 85 10.60 -2.67 -5.06
N ASP A 86 11.43 -3.29 -5.88
CA ASP A 86 11.20 -3.41 -7.31
C ASP A 86 9.89 -4.18 -7.64
N ILE A 87 9.41 -5.03 -6.73
CA ILE A 87 8.13 -5.73 -6.89
C ILE A 87 6.93 -4.76 -6.89
N ASP A 88 7.02 -3.63 -6.16
CA ASP A 88 5.97 -2.62 -6.11
C ASP A 88 5.81 -1.88 -7.46
N PHE A 89 6.80 -2.01 -8.34
CA PHE A 89 6.80 -1.51 -9.72
C PHE A 89 6.66 -2.62 -10.78
N LEU A 90 6.37 -3.85 -10.33
CA LEU A 90 6.11 -5.01 -11.19
C LEU A 90 7.28 -5.35 -12.12
N THR A 91 8.53 -5.14 -11.69
CA THR A 91 9.74 -5.34 -12.52
C THR A 91 9.94 -6.78 -12.99
N PHE A 92 9.28 -7.74 -12.36
CA PHE A 92 9.34 -9.17 -12.66
C PHE A 92 8.49 -9.60 -13.86
N CYS A 93 7.73 -8.69 -14.48
CA CYS A 93 6.90 -8.98 -15.65
C CYS A 93 7.18 -8.03 -16.83
N LYS A 94 6.67 -8.38 -18.02
CA LYS A 94 6.87 -7.55 -19.21
C LYS A 94 6.10 -6.23 -19.06
N ASN A 95 6.65 -5.12 -19.57
CA ASN A 95 6.02 -3.80 -19.49
C ASN A 95 4.54 -3.80 -19.90
N LYS A 96 4.18 -4.48 -21.00
CA LYS A 96 2.79 -4.59 -21.47
C LYS A 96 1.81 -5.27 -20.50
N GLN A 97 2.32 -5.99 -19.50
CA GLN A 97 1.53 -6.69 -18.48
C GLN A 97 1.36 -5.83 -17.21
N LYS A 98 2.09 -4.71 -17.08
CA LYS A 98 2.08 -3.88 -15.88
C LYS A 98 0.92 -2.90 -15.90
N ILE A 99 0.20 -2.84 -14.78
CA ILE A 99 -0.85 -1.86 -14.54
C ILE A 99 -0.67 -1.30 -13.12
N ALA A 100 -0.56 0.02 -13.00
CA ALA A 100 -0.68 0.69 -11.70
C ALA A 100 -2.11 1.21 -11.55
N PHE A 101 -2.83 0.68 -10.57
CA PHE A 101 -4.24 1.01 -10.33
C PHE A 101 -4.38 1.81 -9.02
N SER A 102 -4.71 3.09 -9.16
CA SER A 102 -4.82 4.06 -8.06
C SER A 102 -3.62 4.02 -7.10
N ALA A 103 -2.40 3.83 -7.61
CA ALA A 103 -1.20 3.77 -6.78
C ALA A 103 -0.94 5.11 -6.08
N SER A 104 -0.39 5.08 -4.87
CA SER A 104 -0.17 6.30 -4.09
C SER A 104 1.29 6.47 -3.67
N PHE A 105 1.77 7.70 -3.78
CA PHE A 105 3.04 8.15 -3.20
C PHE A 105 2.91 8.52 -1.72
N GLY A 106 1.72 8.90 -1.23
CA GLY A 106 1.56 9.33 0.17
C GLY A 106 2.36 10.59 0.56
N VAL A 107 3.01 11.23 -0.42
CA VAL A 107 3.79 12.46 -0.33
C VAL A 107 3.43 13.34 -1.53
N SER A 108 3.76 14.63 -1.44
CA SER A 108 3.49 15.60 -2.52
C SER A 108 4.67 15.85 -3.45
N LYS A 109 5.86 15.37 -3.09
CA LYS A 109 7.11 15.53 -3.86
C LYS A 109 8.07 14.39 -3.57
N LEU A 110 8.97 14.12 -4.50
CA LEU A 110 10.14 13.25 -4.30
C LEU A 110 11.39 14.11 -4.06
N GLU A 111 12.28 13.62 -3.21
CA GLU A 111 13.62 14.21 -3.04
C GLU A 111 14.49 13.88 -4.27
N ASP A 112 15.48 14.72 -4.57
CA ASP A 112 16.26 14.62 -5.82
C ASP A 112 16.97 13.27 -5.98
N ASN A 113 17.47 12.71 -4.88
CA ASN A 113 18.11 11.40 -4.85
C ASN A 113 17.14 10.22 -5.11
N GLN A 114 15.83 10.44 -5.06
CA GLN A 114 14.81 9.41 -5.33
C GLN A 114 14.37 9.44 -6.80
N LYS A 115 14.46 10.59 -7.47
CA LYS A 115 13.85 10.82 -8.79
C LYS A 115 14.31 9.82 -9.84
N GLU A 116 15.59 9.50 -9.90
CA GLU A 116 16.13 8.55 -10.90
C GLU A 116 15.53 7.15 -10.73
N TYR A 117 15.48 6.64 -9.49
CA TYR A 117 14.92 5.32 -9.19
C TYR A 117 13.42 5.24 -9.55
N PHE A 118 12.64 6.25 -9.17
CA PHE A 118 11.22 6.31 -9.49
C PHE A 118 10.96 6.49 -10.98
N TYR A 119 11.74 7.35 -11.67
CA TYR A 119 11.63 7.53 -13.12
C TYR A 119 11.84 6.21 -13.86
N LYS A 120 12.95 5.52 -13.59
CA LYS A 120 13.29 4.25 -14.26
C LYS A 120 12.18 3.22 -14.12
N ASN A 121 11.63 3.08 -12.92
CA ASN A 121 10.64 2.06 -12.63
C ASN A 121 9.24 2.43 -13.14
N ILE A 122 8.76 3.64 -12.87
CA ILE A 122 7.41 4.07 -13.28
C ILE A 122 7.32 4.22 -14.81
N ASN A 123 8.37 4.71 -15.48
CA ASN A 123 8.37 4.85 -16.93
C ASN A 123 8.24 3.50 -17.67
N SER A 124 8.47 2.38 -16.98
CA SER A 124 8.26 1.03 -17.53
C SER A 124 6.80 0.56 -17.47
N ILE A 125 5.91 1.30 -16.79
CA ILE A 125 4.50 0.95 -16.59
C ILE A 125 3.65 1.72 -17.62
N PRO A 126 3.01 1.03 -18.59
CA PRO A 126 2.30 1.70 -19.67
C PRO A 126 0.98 2.35 -19.20
N ASN A 127 0.26 1.67 -18.31
CA ASN A 127 -1.06 2.11 -17.82
C ASN A 127 -0.93 2.49 -16.34
N ILE A 128 -1.06 3.79 -16.05
CA ILE A 128 -0.86 4.32 -14.71
C ILE A 128 -2.08 5.15 -14.32
N SER A 129 -2.64 4.83 -13.17
CA SER A 129 -3.52 5.70 -12.41
C SER A 129 -2.99 5.87 -10.99
N VAL A 130 -3.23 7.04 -10.41
CA VAL A 130 -2.81 7.41 -9.06
C VAL A 130 -4.00 7.86 -8.23
N ARG A 131 -3.88 7.80 -6.91
CA ARG A 131 -4.99 8.15 -6.02
C ARG A 131 -5.13 9.65 -5.76
N GLU A 132 -4.02 10.39 -5.84
CA GLU A 132 -3.96 11.82 -5.54
C GLU A 132 -3.42 12.64 -6.73
N ASP A 133 -3.92 13.87 -6.90
CA ASP A 133 -3.38 14.82 -7.87
C ASP A 133 -1.88 15.07 -7.68
N SER A 134 -1.40 15.05 -6.43
CA SER A 134 0.01 15.19 -6.13
C SER A 134 0.85 14.05 -6.74
N GLY A 135 0.33 12.82 -6.77
CA GLY A 135 0.98 11.71 -7.46
C GLY A 135 1.09 11.93 -8.97
N LYS A 136 0.05 12.54 -9.57
CA LYS A 136 0.06 12.91 -11.00
C LYS A 136 1.09 14.01 -11.27
N CYS A 137 1.20 14.99 -10.38
CA CYS A 137 2.24 16.02 -10.45
C CYS A 137 3.64 15.42 -10.35
N ILE A 138 3.89 14.52 -9.40
CA ILE A 138 5.18 13.81 -9.27
C ILE A 138 5.55 13.11 -10.58
N ILE A 139 4.64 12.33 -11.18
CA ILE A 139 4.91 11.60 -12.42
C ILE A 139 5.22 12.57 -13.58
N LYS A 140 4.51 13.70 -13.65
CA LYS A 140 4.78 14.77 -14.61
C LYS A 140 6.16 15.39 -14.41
N GLU A 141 6.56 15.67 -13.16
CA GLU A 141 7.88 16.23 -12.81
C GLU A 141 9.03 15.26 -13.13
N LEU A 142 8.79 13.96 -13.04
CA LEU A 142 9.73 12.93 -13.49
C LEU A 142 9.90 12.92 -15.02
N GLY A 143 9.10 13.68 -15.78
CA GLY A 143 9.18 13.75 -17.25
C GLY A 143 8.51 12.58 -17.97
N ILE A 144 7.71 11.79 -17.26
CA ILE A 144 6.97 10.66 -17.83
C ILE A 144 5.76 11.20 -18.60
N LYS A 145 5.67 10.83 -19.88
CA LYS A 145 4.67 11.38 -20.82
C LYS A 145 3.37 10.57 -20.89
N ASN A 146 3.27 9.46 -20.17
CA ASN A 146 2.08 8.62 -20.14
C ASN A 146 0.87 9.43 -19.67
N ASN A 147 -0.30 9.12 -20.22
CA ASN A 147 -1.54 9.65 -19.67
C ASN A 147 -1.76 9.03 -18.29
N VAL A 148 -1.71 9.86 -17.25
CA VAL A 148 -1.96 9.45 -15.86
C VAL A 148 -3.33 9.95 -15.42
N GLU A 149 -4.18 9.02 -15.02
CA GLU A 149 -5.49 9.30 -14.45
C GLU A 149 -5.43 9.39 -12.93
N VAL A 150 -6.27 10.25 -12.35
CA VAL A 150 -6.48 10.29 -10.90
C VAL A 150 -7.77 9.53 -10.63
N LEU A 151 -7.67 8.39 -9.95
CA LEU A 151 -8.79 7.50 -9.65
C LEU A 151 -8.93 7.31 -8.13
N ALA A 152 -10.16 7.14 -7.66
CA ALA A 152 -10.42 6.82 -6.26
C ALA A 152 -9.81 5.45 -5.88
N ASP A 153 -9.68 5.22 -4.59
CA ASP A 153 -9.33 3.90 -4.07
C ASP A 153 -10.40 2.84 -4.49
N PRO A 154 -10.01 1.61 -4.89
CA PRO A 154 -10.91 0.53 -5.27
C PRO A 154 -11.97 0.21 -4.21
N THR A 155 -11.70 0.47 -2.92
CA THR A 155 -12.70 0.31 -1.85
C THR A 155 -13.92 1.21 -2.05
N MET A 156 -13.76 2.33 -2.76
CA MET A 156 -14.81 3.29 -3.09
C MET A 156 -15.58 2.91 -4.37
N LEU A 157 -15.17 1.86 -5.10
CA LEU A 157 -15.92 1.34 -6.26
C LEU A 157 -17.21 0.62 -5.85
N ILE A 158 -17.27 0.17 -4.59
CA ILE A 158 -18.44 -0.50 -4.02
C ILE A 158 -19.37 0.56 -3.42
N SER A 159 -20.67 0.50 -3.78
CA SER A 159 -21.63 1.50 -3.31
C SER A 159 -21.80 1.47 -1.78
N PRO A 160 -22.17 2.60 -1.15
CA PRO A 160 -22.47 2.65 0.28
C PRO A 160 -23.54 1.64 0.72
N GLU A 161 -24.53 1.36 -0.12
CA GLU A 161 -25.61 0.39 0.14
C GLU A 161 -25.04 -1.03 0.20
N LYS A 162 -24.14 -1.37 -0.72
CA LYS A 162 -23.47 -2.68 -0.71
C LYS A 162 -22.60 -2.83 0.53
N TRP A 163 -21.86 -1.78 0.93
CA TRP A 163 -21.12 -1.78 2.18
C TRP A 163 -22.03 -1.96 3.40
N LYS A 164 -23.16 -1.24 3.45
CA LYS A 164 -24.16 -1.39 4.52
C LYS A 164 -24.68 -2.82 4.61
N SER A 165 -24.95 -3.48 3.48
CA SER A 165 -25.49 -4.84 3.44
C SER A 165 -24.59 -5.91 4.07
N ILE A 166 -23.27 -5.68 4.09
CA ILE A 166 -22.29 -6.60 4.71
C ILE A 166 -21.76 -6.10 6.05
N SER A 167 -22.04 -4.85 6.40
CA SER A 167 -21.60 -4.27 7.66
C SER A 167 -22.37 -4.89 8.84
N ARG A 168 -21.66 -5.19 9.94
CA ARG A 168 -22.32 -5.59 11.18
C ARG A 168 -22.75 -4.33 11.94
N THR A 169 -24.02 -4.27 12.32
CA THR A 169 -24.47 -3.26 13.29
C THR A 169 -23.68 -3.44 14.57
N ARG A 170 -22.93 -2.40 14.95
CA ARG A 170 -22.23 -2.39 16.23
C ARG A 170 -23.29 -2.34 17.33
N ASN A 171 -23.52 -3.46 17.99
CA ASN A 171 -24.23 -3.48 19.27
C ASN A 171 -23.38 -2.66 20.25
N ARG A 172 -23.76 -1.39 20.48
CA ARG A 172 -23.25 -0.64 21.62
C ARG A 172 -23.64 -1.48 22.84
N ARG A 173 -22.65 -1.96 23.60
CA ARG A 173 -22.95 -2.41 24.97
C ARG A 173 -23.59 -1.20 25.64
N MET A 174 -24.90 -1.29 25.91
CA MET A 174 -25.49 -0.46 26.95
C MET A 174 -24.78 -0.89 28.23
N GLU A 175 -24.24 0.10 28.93
CA GLU A 175 -23.48 -0.06 30.17
C GLU A 175 -24.22 -0.89 31.22
#